data_AF-A0AA42UEG2-F1
#
_entry.id   AF-A0AA42UEG2-F1
#
_cell.length_a   1.000
_cell.length_b   1.000
_cell.length_c   1.000
_cell.angle_alpha   90.00
_cell.angle_beta   90.00
_cell.angle_gamma   90.00
#
_symmetry.space_group_name_H-M   'P 1'
#
loop_
_entity.id
_entity.type
_entity.pdbx_description
1 polymer ?
#
loop_
_entity_poly.entity_id
_entity_poly.type
_entity_poly.pdbx_seq_one_letter_code
_entity_poly.pdbx_strand_id
1 'polypeptide(L)'
;MADNLLNNNPNKDEYFYTLFESGNKGFVLKEEFEPQKFQYQLTEDFFDLSALVGEKLHNGISEEKLLEEIGYSLVYELNSHKEEIISFPEGFCSVLGTSKDKSDKNTMYIIVTSKKITDFSNLPRHTSSRYTVFLESIRNDEGEGLSNEMFMN
;
A
#
# COMPACT_ATOMS: atom_id res chain seq x y z
N MET A 1 -11.86 32.04 -7.90
CA MET A 1 -10.87 31.04 -7.44
C MET A 1 -11.09 30.93 -5.95
N ALA A 2 -11.83 29.90 -5.51
CA ALA A 2 -12.17 29.69 -4.11
C ALA A 2 -11.21 28.65 -3.54
N ASP A 3 -10.74 28.92 -2.33
CA ASP A 3 -9.70 28.21 -1.61
C ASP A 3 -9.96 26.70 -1.54
N ASN A 4 -9.08 25.93 -2.17
CA ASN A 4 -8.98 24.49 -1.99
C ASN A 4 -8.16 24.26 -0.70
N LEU A 5 -8.70 24.70 0.43
CA LEU A 5 -8.17 24.34 1.74
C LEU A 5 -8.50 22.86 1.94
N LEU A 6 -7.48 22.00 1.77
CA LEU A 6 -7.43 20.69 2.41
C LEU A 6 -7.84 20.90 3.87
N ASN A 7 -9.09 20.55 4.18
CA ASN A 7 -9.64 20.69 5.52
C ASN A 7 -9.02 19.61 6.41
N ASN A 8 -7.77 19.84 6.82
CA ASN A 8 -6.98 19.00 7.73
C ASN A 8 -7.51 19.17 9.15
N ASN A 9 -8.77 18.81 9.38
CA ASN A 9 -9.34 18.79 10.71
C ASN A 9 -8.82 17.53 11.43
N PRO A 10 -7.93 17.64 12.43
CA PRO A 10 -7.34 16.48 13.11
C PRO A 10 -8.36 15.63 13.89
N ASN A 11 -9.57 16.17 14.11
CA ASN A 11 -10.68 15.48 14.76
C ASN A 11 -11.69 14.90 13.77
N LYS A 12 -11.43 14.96 12.46
CA LYS A 12 -12.27 14.29 11.47
C LYS A 12 -12.01 12.80 11.57
N ASP A 13 -13.06 12.03 11.79
CA ASP A 13 -12.99 10.57 11.79
C ASP A 13 -12.85 10.05 10.36
N GLU A 14 -11.95 9.09 10.18
CA GLU A 14 -11.66 8.42 8.92
C GLU A 14 -11.52 6.92 9.15
N TYR A 15 -11.68 6.15 8.07
CA TYR A 15 -11.50 4.70 8.12
C TYR A 15 -10.07 4.34 7.74
N PHE A 16 -9.39 3.63 8.64
CA PHE A 16 -8.06 3.07 8.44
C PHE A 16 -8.19 1.56 8.21
N TYR A 17 -7.49 1.06 7.20
CA TYR A 17 -7.47 -0.36 6.89
C TYR A 17 -6.05 -0.87 6.77
N THR A 18 -5.76 -1.96 7.46
CA THR A 18 -4.55 -2.76 7.25
C THR A 18 -4.88 -3.91 6.32
N LEU A 19 -4.24 -3.95 5.17
CA LEU A 19 -4.45 -4.93 4.11
C LEU A 19 -3.22 -5.83 3.97
N PHE A 20 -3.45 -7.09 3.64
CA PHE A 20 -2.42 -8.04 3.22
C PHE A 20 -2.86 -8.66 1.90
N GLU A 21 -2.02 -8.58 0.87
CA GLU A 21 -2.28 -9.12 -0.46
C GLU A 21 -1.24 -10.16 -0.83
N SER A 22 -1.71 -11.34 -1.25
CA SER A 22 -0.89 -12.44 -1.77
C SER A 22 -1.53 -13.03 -3.02
N GLY A 23 -0.71 -13.32 -4.04
CA GLY A 23 -1.19 -13.96 -5.25
C GLY A 23 -2.27 -13.12 -5.95
N ASN A 24 -3.51 -13.61 -5.93
CA ASN A 24 -4.71 -12.97 -6.48
C ASN A 24 -5.77 -12.63 -5.40
N LYS A 25 -5.38 -12.66 -4.12
CA LYS A 25 -6.28 -12.43 -2.98
C LYS A 25 -5.75 -11.39 -2.03
N GLY A 26 -6.68 -10.60 -1.51
CA GLY A 26 -6.42 -9.59 -0.50
C GLY A 26 -7.25 -9.85 0.74
N PHE A 27 -6.69 -9.50 1.88
CA PHE A 27 -7.25 -9.75 3.20
C PHE A 27 -7.25 -8.44 3.99
N VAL A 28 -8.40 -8.09 4.56
CA VAL A 28 -8.50 -6.97 5.50
C VAL A 28 -8.17 -7.50 6.89
N LEU A 29 -6.98 -7.19 7.38
CA LEU A 29 -6.50 -7.65 8.69
C LEU A 29 -7.07 -6.81 9.83
N LYS A 30 -7.20 -5.49 9.61
CA LYS A 30 -7.70 -4.54 10.60
C LYS A 30 -8.54 -3.46 9.93
N GLU A 31 -9.63 -3.07 10.57
CA GLU A 31 -10.46 -1.92 10.25
C GLU A 31 -10.62 -1.07 11.51
N GLU A 32 -10.31 0.22 11.41
CA GLU A 32 -10.43 1.18 12.50
C GLU A 32 -11.14 2.45 12.01
N PHE A 33 -12.04 3.01 12.82
CA PHE A 33 -12.70 4.29 12.53
C PHE A 33 -12.28 5.29 13.59
N GLU A 34 -11.29 6.11 13.25
CA GLU A 34 -10.55 6.92 14.22
C GLU A 34 -10.33 8.35 13.70
N PRO A 35 -10.18 9.33 14.60
CA PRO A 35 -9.76 10.67 14.22
C PRO A 35 -8.40 10.72 13.51
N GLN A 36 -8.26 11.59 12.51
CA GLN A 36 -7.03 11.78 11.72
C GLN A 36 -5.76 12.01 12.58
N LYS A 37 -5.88 12.61 13.77
CA LYS A 37 -4.73 12.77 14.70
C LYS A 37 -4.04 11.47 15.10
N PHE A 38 -4.72 10.32 15.00
CA PHE A 38 -4.14 9.00 15.32
C PHE A 38 -3.40 8.37 14.13
N GLN A 39 -3.45 8.97 12.94
CA GLN A 39 -2.82 8.45 11.73
C GLN A 39 -1.36 8.04 11.94
N TYR A 40 -0.57 8.84 12.68
CA TYR A 40 0.83 8.54 12.95
C TYR A 40 0.99 7.24 13.76
N GLN A 41 0.26 7.11 14.88
CA GLN A 41 0.29 5.91 15.71
C GLN A 41 -0.14 4.67 14.93
N LEU A 42 -1.24 4.77 14.17
CA LEU A 42 -1.76 3.66 13.37
C LEU A 42 -0.77 3.22 12.28
N THR A 43 0.00 4.18 11.74
CA THR A 43 1.07 3.90 10.76
C THR A 43 2.27 3.21 11.43
N GLU A 44 2.65 3.59 12.65
CA GLU A 44 3.69 2.88 13.42
C GLU A 44 3.25 1.44 13.74
N ASP A 45 2.03 1.26 14.26
CA ASP A 45 1.45 -0.06 14.56
C ASP A 45 1.43 -0.96 13.30
N PHE A 46 1.13 -0.37 12.13
CA PHE A 46 1.21 -1.06 10.85
C PHE A 46 2.63 -1.54 10.54
N PHE A 47 3.66 -0.70 10.72
CA PHE A 47 5.03 -1.09 10.40
C PHE A 47 5.54 -2.18 11.35
N ASP A 48 5.20 -2.12 12.63
CA ASP A 48 5.51 -3.17 13.61
C ASP A 48 4.87 -4.51 13.22
N LEU A 49 3.59 -4.49 12.84
CA LEU A 49 2.90 -5.69 12.35
C LEU A 49 3.53 -6.20 11.05
N SER A 50 3.88 -5.31 10.13
CA SER A 50 4.50 -5.69 8.85
C SER A 50 5.88 -6.35 9.05
N ALA A 51 6.65 -5.88 10.04
CA ALA A 51 7.93 -6.47 10.40
C ALA A 51 7.75 -7.88 10.98
N LEU A 52 6.75 -8.07 11.86
CA LEU A 52 6.40 -9.37 12.42
C LEU A 52 5.95 -10.36 11.33
N VAL A 53 5.10 -9.92 10.41
CA VAL A 53 4.66 -10.72 9.26
C VAL A 53 5.85 -11.12 8.39
N GLY A 54 6.71 -10.15 8.05
CA GLY A 54 7.92 -10.39 7.27
C GLY A 54 8.86 -11.40 7.93
N GLU A 55 9.04 -11.32 9.24
CA GLU A 55 9.84 -12.29 10.01
C GLU A 55 9.23 -13.71 9.95
N LYS A 56 7.92 -13.84 10.18
CA LYS A 56 7.24 -15.15 10.15
C LYS A 56 7.34 -15.81 8.77
N LEU A 57 7.10 -15.05 7.71
CA LEU A 57 7.23 -15.54 6.33
C LEU A 57 8.68 -15.92 6.02
N HIS A 58 9.66 -15.12 6.48
CA HIS A 58 11.07 -15.44 6.33
C HIS A 58 11.46 -16.75 7.02
N ASN A 59 10.87 -17.04 8.17
CA ASN A 59 11.07 -18.26 8.94
C ASN A 59 10.24 -19.45 8.41
N GLY A 60 9.59 -19.32 7.25
CA GLY A 60 8.91 -20.41 6.55
C GLY A 60 7.50 -20.73 7.03
N ILE A 61 6.86 -19.84 7.79
CA ILE A 61 5.42 -19.95 8.05
C ILE A 61 4.66 -19.73 6.74
N SER A 62 3.65 -20.57 6.46
CA SER A 62 2.80 -20.39 5.29
C SER A 62 1.81 -19.24 5.46
N GLU A 63 1.36 -18.67 4.35
CA GLU A 63 0.41 -17.56 4.34
C GLU A 63 -0.92 -17.94 5.00
N GLU A 64 -1.40 -19.17 4.82
CA GLU A 64 -2.62 -19.65 5.46
C GLU A 64 -2.48 -19.67 6.98
N LYS A 65 -1.37 -20.22 7.50
CA LYS A 65 -1.12 -20.28 8.93
C LYS A 65 -0.91 -18.89 9.53
N LEU A 66 -0.24 -17.99 8.79
CA LEU A 66 -0.10 -16.59 9.18
C LEU A 66 -1.48 -15.93 9.35
N LEU A 67 -2.37 -16.11 8.37
CA LEU A 67 -3.72 -15.56 8.39
C LEU A 67 -4.61 -16.20 9.46
N GLU A 68 -4.43 -17.49 9.78
CA GLU A 68 -5.09 -18.14 10.93
C GLU A 68 -4.64 -17.53 12.27
N GLU A 69 -3.36 -17.19 12.41
CA GLU A 69 -2.82 -16.60 13.64
C GLU A 69 -3.22 -15.12 13.83
N ILE A 70 -3.21 -14.33 12.75
CA ILE A 70 -3.53 -12.89 12.80
C ILE A 70 -5.05 -12.66 12.76
N GLY A 71 -5.76 -13.44 11.96
CA GLY A 71 -7.15 -13.21 11.62
C GLY A 71 -7.34 -12.15 10.53
N TYR A 72 -8.50 -12.20 9.89
CA TYR A 72 -8.94 -11.20 8.91
C TYR A 72 -10.47 -11.07 8.99
N SER A 73 -10.98 -9.88 8.65
CA SER A 73 -12.42 -9.59 8.68
C SER A 73 -13.09 -9.79 7.31
N LEU A 74 -12.34 -9.60 6.23
CA LEU A 74 -12.86 -9.65 4.86
C LEU A 74 -11.78 -10.13 3.90
N VAL A 75 -12.22 -10.86 2.87
CA VAL A 75 -11.39 -11.30 1.73
C VAL A 75 -11.94 -10.67 0.46
N TYR A 76 -11.05 -10.26 -0.44
CA TYR A 76 -11.40 -9.74 -1.75
C TYR A 76 -10.49 -10.32 -2.83
N GLU A 77 -11.02 -10.40 -4.05
CA GLU A 77 -10.26 -10.86 -5.21
C GLU A 77 -9.55 -9.67 -5.87
N LEU A 78 -8.38 -9.91 -6.45
CA LEU A 78 -7.66 -8.97 -7.29
C LEU A 78 -6.99 -9.73 -8.44
N ASN A 79 -6.64 -9.05 -9.52
CA ASN A 79 -5.99 -9.73 -10.66
C ASN A 79 -4.60 -10.25 -10.25
N SER A 80 -3.83 -9.42 -9.55
CA SER A 80 -2.51 -9.76 -9.01
C SER A 80 -2.09 -8.76 -7.94
N HIS A 81 -1.45 -9.22 -6.86
CA HIS A 81 -0.78 -8.37 -5.86
C HIS A 81 0.31 -7.46 -6.45
N LYS A 82 0.74 -7.73 -7.70
CA LYS A 82 1.63 -6.86 -8.47
C LYS A 82 0.94 -5.57 -8.94
N GLU A 83 -0.38 -5.54 -8.98
CA GLU A 83 -1.14 -4.32 -9.20
C GLU A 83 -1.24 -3.55 -7.89
N GLU A 84 -0.34 -2.60 -7.67
CA GLU A 84 -0.24 -1.91 -6.39
C GLU A 84 -1.34 -0.86 -6.22
N ILE A 85 -1.95 -0.80 -5.03
CA ILE A 85 -2.93 0.22 -4.68
C ILE A 85 -2.26 1.60 -4.71
N ILE A 86 -2.95 2.58 -5.29
CA ILE A 86 -2.46 3.96 -5.42
C ILE A 86 -3.32 4.94 -4.65
N SER A 87 -2.69 6.01 -4.16
CA SER A 87 -3.43 7.13 -3.57
C SER A 87 -4.25 7.83 -4.65
N PHE A 88 -5.55 7.96 -4.43
CA PHE A 88 -6.47 8.60 -5.38
C PHE A 88 -6.64 10.09 -5.00
N PRO A 89 -6.34 11.04 -5.91
CA PRO A 89 -6.24 12.46 -5.59
C PRO A 89 -7.57 13.11 -5.17
N GLU A 90 -8.71 12.45 -5.37
CA GLU A 90 -10.02 12.94 -4.92
C GLU A 90 -10.38 12.53 -3.47
N GLY A 91 -9.41 12.05 -2.68
CA GLY A 91 -9.59 11.84 -1.23
C GLY A 91 -10.50 10.67 -0.85
N PHE A 92 -10.76 9.75 -1.80
CA PHE A 92 -11.47 8.51 -1.51
C PHE A 92 -10.59 7.52 -0.75
N CYS A 93 -9.35 7.34 -1.20
CA CYS A 93 -8.38 6.39 -0.65
C CYS A 93 -6.97 6.96 -0.77
N SER A 94 -6.25 7.05 0.35
CA SER A 94 -4.85 7.42 0.39
C SER A 94 -4.05 6.27 0.98
N VAL A 95 -2.97 5.86 0.32
CA VAL A 95 -2.01 4.91 0.86
C VAL A 95 -1.07 5.66 1.79
N LEU A 96 -1.07 5.28 3.07
CA LEU A 96 -0.23 5.87 4.10
C LEU A 96 1.11 5.15 4.24
N GLY A 97 1.13 3.86 3.93
CA GLY A 97 2.33 3.02 4.01
C GLY A 97 2.13 1.72 3.25
N THR A 98 3.26 1.20 2.73
CA THR A 98 3.33 -0.07 2.00
C THR A 98 4.55 -0.83 2.50
N SER A 99 4.42 -2.14 2.68
CA SER A 99 5.52 -3.04 3.05
C SER A 99 5.46 -4.29 2.19
N LYS A 100 6.60 -4.74 1.67
CA LYS A 100 6.70 -5.93 0.82
C LYS A 100 7.63 -6.95 1.44
N ASP A 101 7.32 -8.23 1.26
CA ASP A 101 8.25 -9.28 1.63
C ASP A 101 9.46 -9.32 0.68
N LYS A 102 10.58 -9.94 1.10
CA LYS A 102 11.83 -9.96 0.31
C LYS A 102 11.69 -10.56 -1.09
N SER A 103 10.66 -11.38 -1.31
CA SER A 103 10.39 -12.01 -2.60
C SER A 103 9.37 -11.27 -3.47
N ASP A 104 8.88 -10.11 -3.03
CA ASP A 104 7.78 -9.35 -3.65
C ASP A 104 6.57 -10.23 -3.97
N LYS A 105 6.31 -11.25 -3.15
CA LYS A 105 5.17 -12.17 -3.26
C LYS A 105 3.97 -11.67 -2.47
N ASN A 106 4.24 -10.93 -1.40
CA ASN A 106 3.27 -10.45 -0.46
C ASN A 106 3.42 -8.95 -0.29
N THR A 107 2.31 -8.22 -0.29
CA THR A 107 2.29 -6.77 -0.04
C THR A 107 1.30 -6.44 1.06
N MET A 108 1.74 -5.62 2.01
CA MET A 108 0.90 -5.05 3.05
C MET A 108 0.70 -3.56 2.80
N TYR A 109 -0.49 -3.07 3.11
CA TYR A 109 -0.84 -1.67 3.00
C TYR A 109 -1.50 -1.18 4.29
N ILE A 110 -1.24 0.07 4.65
CA ILE A 110 -2.16 0.86 5.45
C ILE A 110 -2.75 1.95 4.58
N ILE A 111 -4.07 1.95 4.45
CA ILE A 111 -4.81 2.95 3.69
C ILE A 111 -5.77 3.70 4.60
N VAL A 112 -6.03 4.96 4.25
CA VAL A 112 -7.05 5.80 4.88
C VAL A 112 -8.08 6.22 3.85
N THR A 113 -9.35 6.21 4.26
CA THR A 113 -10.48 6.52 3.40
C THR A 113 -11.50 7.37 4.16
N SER A 114 -12.18 8.26 3.44
CA SER A 114 -13.23 9.10 4.02
C SER A 114 -14.58 8.40 4.17
N LYS A 115 -14.74 7.20 3.59
CA LYS A 115 -15.97 6.40 3.62
C LYS A 115 -15.62 4.94 3.81
N LYS A 116 -16.47 4.21 4.53
CA LYS A 116 -16.32 2.77 4.71
C LYS A 116 -16.29 2.06 3.36
N ILE A 117 -15.26 1.24 3.15
CA ILE A 117 -15.15 0.37 2.00
C ILE A 117 -15.74 -1.00 2.36
N THR A 118 -16.62 -1.51 1.51
CA THR A 118 -17.20 -2.87 1.64
C THR A 118 -16.68 -3.82 0.56
N ASP A 119 -16.04 -3.28 -0.47
CA ASP A 119 -15.44 -4.01 -1.57
C ASP A 119 -14.10 -3.36 -1.96
N PHE A 120 -13.01 -4.11 -1.76
CA PHE A 120 -11.64 -3.67 -2.00
C PHE A 120 -11.11 -4.11 -3.37
N SER A 121 -11.86 -4.95 -4.10
CA SER A 121 -11.46 -5.45 -5.43
C SER A 121 -11.32 -4.32 -6.46
N ASN A 122 -12.05 -3.22 -6.26
CA ASN A 122 -12.11 -2.09 -7.18
C ASN A 122 -11.25 -0.89 -6.74
N LEU A 123 -10.34 -1.08 -5.77
CA LEU A 123 -9.41 -0.02 -5.41
C LEU A 123 -8.55 0.40 -6.62
N PRO A 124 -8.27 1.71 -6.79
CA PRO A 124 -7.39 2.19 -7.85
C PRO A 124 -6.00 1.55 -7.72
N ARG A 125 -5.48 1.01 -8.83
CA ARG A 125 -4.19 0.34 -8.88
C ARG A 125 -3.37 0.80 -10.07
N HIS A 126 -2.05 0.73 -9.95
CA HIS A 126 -1.15 0.73 -11.11
C HIS A 126 -0.71 -0.70 -11.41
N THR A 127 -0.87 -1.14 -12.67
CA THR A 127 -0.24 -2.36 -13.15
C THR A 127 1.27 -2.21 -13.12
N SER A 128 1.98 -3.04 -12.34
CA SER A 128 3.45 -3.07 -12.35
C SER A 128 4.02 -3.79 -13.59
N SER A 129 3.44 -3.60 -14.78
CA SER A 129 4.11 -3.97 -16.03
C SER A 129 5.22 -2.97 -16.34
N ARG A 130 6.22 -2.87 -15.46
CA ARG A 130 7.38 -1.99 -15.68
C ARG A 130 8.42 -2.74 -16.49
N TYR A 131 8.55 -2.37 -17.77
CA TYR A 131 9.84 -2.44 -18.43
C TYR A 131 10.76 -1.43 -17.73
N THR A 132 11.75 -1.92 -16.97
CA THR A 132 12.87 -1.08 -16.57
C THR A 132 13.70 -0.80 -17.81
N VAL A 133 13.58 0.41 -18.37
CA VAL A 133 14.51 0.86 -19.40
C VAL A 133 15.72 1.43 -18.68
N PHE A 134 16.78 0.63 -18.59
CA PHE A 134 18.09 1.16 -18.26
C PHE A 134 18.56 1.99 -19.45
N LEU A 135 18.54 3.31 -19.32
CA LEU A 135 19.22 4.21 -20.26
C LEU A 135 20.71 4.18 -19.94
N GLU A 136 21.35 3.03 -20.14
CA GLU A 136 22.80 2.97 -20.17
C GLU A 136 23.26 3.69 -21.43
N SER A 137 23.73 4.94 -21.28
CA SER A 137 24.50 5.76 -22.23
C SER A 137 23.93 7.12 -22.65
N ILE A 138 23.17 7.82 -21.80
CA ILE A 138 23.05 9.27 -21.96
C ILE A 138 24.33 9.92 -21.44
N ARG A 139 25.16 10.43 -22.36
CA ARG A 139 26.30 11.28 -22.04
C ARG A 139 25.87 12.73 -22.16
N ASN A 140 26.25 13.58 -21.20
CA ASN A 140 26.13 15.02 -21.39
C ASN A 140 27.11 15.49 -22.48
N ASP A 141 27.02 16.77 -22.89
CA ASP A 141 27.91 17.35 -23.90
C ASP A 141 29.41 17.32 -23.50
N GLU A 142 29.69 17.03 -22.22
CA GLU A 142 31.03 16.89 -21.63
C GLU A 142 31.49 15.42 -21.51
N GLY A 143 30.67 14.46 -21.95
CA GLY A 143 31.00 13.03 -21.97
C GLY A 143 30.79 12.29 -20.65
N GLU A 144 30.23 12.94 -19.63
CA GLU A 144 29.91 12.32 -18.34
C GLU A 144 28.61 11.50 -18.44
N GLY A 145 28.63 10.30 -17.84
CA GLY A 145 27.47 9.42 -17.81
C GLY A 145 26.41 9.92 -16.84
N LEU A 146 25.22 10.20 -17.36
CA LEU A 146 24.04 10.49 -16.55
C LEU A 146 23.22 9.20 -16.40
N SER A 147 23.16 8.65 -15.20
CA SER A 147 22.15 7.65 -14.86
C SER A 147 20.93 8.38 -14.31
N ASN A 148 19.83 8.39 -15.07
CA ASN A 148 18.53 8.84 -14.58
C ASN A 148 17.57 7.67 -14.55
N GLU A 149 16.90 7.49 -13.42
CA GLU A 149 15.74 6.62 -13.32
C GLU A 149 14.53 7.41 -13.84
N MET A 150 13.89 6.92 -14.91
CA MET A 150 12.64 7.47 -15.40
C MET A 150 11.51 6.46 -15.23
N PHE A 151 10.41 6.92 -14.64
CA PHE A 151 9.15 6.22 -14.59
C PHE A 151 8.28 6.75 -15.74
N MET A 152 7.91 5.89 -16.69
CA MET A 152 7.04 6.24 -17.82
C MET A 152 5.70 5.53 -17.65
N ASN A 153 4.61 6.30 -17.79
CA ASN A 153 3.22 5.84 -17.82
C ASN A 153 2.85 5.29 -19.20
#